data_AF-A0A934APR2-F1
#
_entry.id   AF-A0A934APR2-F1
#
_cell.length_a   1.000
_cell.length_b   1.000
_cell.length_c   1.000
_cell.angle_alpha   90.00
_cell.angle_beta   90.00
_cell.angle_gamma   90.00
#
_symmetry.space_group_name_H-M   'P 1'
#
loop_
_entity.id
_entity.type
_entity.pdbx_description
1 polymer ?
#
loop_
_entity_poly.entity_id
_entity_poly.type
_entity_poly.pdbx_seq_one_letter_code
_entity_poly.pdbx_strand_id
1 'polypeptide(L)'
;METRVSRSWKHTLLLGGAGLGLTVWAGLILAEGGSGWGVAIGLAGLFCLAGGILLGGHAPCPTCGETLAYLSSVMTTTYNKCPGCGDYFRCEAGELRAIAPDHVADEPQFSIPLPESSVMPGLCCHCGAPASERRTLSLGIRLVESPASLTAREATLSLEVPCCGRHQDGAKLDREAPEKKLDFENLVVGVRNDPVTVLKVRSHAFYLAFREANKK
;
A
#
# COMPACT_ATOMS: atom_id res chain seq x y z
N MET A 1 -1.87 -18.46 8.82
CA MET A 1 -0.51 -18.89 8.43
C MET A 1 0.42 -17.71 8.67
N GLU A 2 1.53 -17.94 9.33
CA GLU A 2 2.51 -16.90 9.67
C GLU A 2 3.75 -17.11 8.79
N THR A 3 4.25 -16.05 8.19
CA THR A 3 5.49 -16.10 7.40
C THR A 3 6.50 -15.12 7.97
N ARG A 4 7.72 -15.61 8.25
CA ARG A 4 8.78 -14.79 8.84
C ARG A 4 9.46 -13.95 7.76
N VAL A 5 9.68 -12.67 8.04
CA VAL A 5 10.47 -11.81 7.15
C VAL A 5 11.93 -12.22 7.22
N SER A 6 12.47 -12.64 6.08
CA SER A 6 13.88 -13.00 5.93
C SER A 6 14.64 -11.84 5.29
N ARG A 7 15.90 -11.64 5.72
CA ARG A 7 16.77 -10.62 5.13
C ARG A 7 17.44 -11.14 3.87
N SER A 8 17.43 -10.32 2.82
CA SER A 8 18.21 -10.58 1.61
C SER A 8 19.69 -10.26 1.86
N TRP A 9 20.47 -11.30 2.21
CA TRP A 9 21.92 -11.16 2.43
C TRP A 9 22.65 -10.51 1.25
N LYS A 10 22.22 -10.79 0.02
CA LYS A 10 22.82 -10.19 -1.18
C LYS A 10 22.72 -8.66 -1.17
N HIS A 11 21.53 -8.12 -0.87
CA HIS A 11 21.32 -6.67 -0.82
C HIS A 11 22.03 -6.04 0.37
N THR A 12 21.99 -6.68 1.54
CA THR A 12 22.68 -6.17 2.73
C THR A 12 24.20 -6.15 2.55
N LEU A 13 24.79 -7.18 1.93
CA LEU A 13 26.23 -7.21 1.63
C LEU A 13 26.61 -6.18 0.58
N LEU A 14 25.81 -6.02 -0.47
CA LEU A 14 26.09 -5.07 -1.55
C LEU A 14 26.02 -3.62 -1.04
N LEU A 15 24.92 -3.22 -0.40
CA LEU A 15 24.75 -1.87 0.15
C LEU A 15 25.69 -1.63 1.35
N GLY A 16 25.91 -2.66 2.17
CA GLY A 16 26.85 -2.63 3.28
C GLY A 16 28.29 -2.38 2.82
N GLY A 17 28.74 -3.14 1.83
CA GLY A 17 30.07 -2.99 1.23
C GLY A 17 30.25 -1.65 0.55
N ALA A 18 29.27 -1.19 -0.25
CA ALA A 18 29.30 0.12 -0.88
C ALA A 18 29.36 1.26 0.16
N GLY A 19 28.54 1.18 1.21
CA GLY A 19 28.51 2.17 2.28
C GLY A 19 29.81 2.21 3.09
N LEU A 20 30.40 1.06 3.41
CA LEU A 20 31.73 0.97 4.04
C LEU A 20 32.82 1.58 3.13
N GLY A 21 32.81 1.27 1.84
CA GLY A 21 33.77 1.83 0.89
C GLY A 21 33.69 3.35 0.82
N LEU A 22 32.48 3.91 0.71
CA LEU A 22 32.27 5.36 0.65
C LEU A 22 32.68 6.05 1.94
N THR A 23 32.38 5.48 3.11
CA THR A 23 32.75 6.08 4.40
C THR A 23 34.26 6.08 4.63
N VAL A 24 34.97 5.02 4.24
CA VAL A 24 36.44 4.98 4.29
C VAL A 24 37.03 6.01 3.33
N TRP A 25 36.52 6.08 2.10
CA TRP A 25 37.02 7.03 1.10
C TRP A 25 36.79 8.50 1.51
N ALA A 26 35.64 8.80 2.09
CA ALA A 26 35.36 10.10 2.71
C ALA A 26 36.39 10.48 3.78
N GLY A 27 36.78 9.53 4.63
CA GLY A 27 37.81 9.74 5.65
C GLY A 27 39.17 10.14 5.06
N LEU A 28 39.57 9.51 3.95
CA LEU A 28 40.80 9.86 3.24
C LEU A 28 40.74 11.29 2.65
N ILE A 29 39.63 11.66 2.01
CA ILE A 29 39.45 12.99 1.43
C ILE A 29 39.47 14.08 2.53
N LEU A 30 38.85 13.81 3.68
CA LEU A 30 38.87 14.73 4.81
C LEU A 30 40.28 14.89 5.39
N ALA A 31 41.07 13.83 5.43
CA ALA A 31 42.46 13.87 5.91
C ALA A 31 43.37 14.73 5.01
N GLU A 32 43.09 14.81 3.71
CA GLU A 32 43.80 15.67 2.75
C GLU A 32 43.28 17.13 2.72
N GLY A 33 42.31 17.48 3.55
CA GLY A 33 41.73 18.83 3.64
C GLY A 33 40.55 19.09 2.69
N GLY A 34 40.03 18.06 2.02
CA GLY A 34 38.85 18.15 1.16
C GLY A 34 37.53 18.22 1.95
N SER A 35 37.25 19.36 2.58
CA SER A 35 36.18 19.48 3.59
C SER A 35 34.76 19.20 3.06
N GLY A 36 34.34 19.82 1.94
CA GLY A 36 32.96 19.72 1.46
C GLY A 36 32.58 18.34 0.88
N TRP A 37 33.41 17.81 -0.03
CA TRP A 37 33.15 16.54 -0.71
C TRP A 37 33.28 15.34 0.21
N GLY A 38 34.25 15.36 1.13
CA GLY A 38 34.41 14.30 2.11
C GLY A 38 33.16 14.11 2.98
N VAL A 39 32.56 15.21 3.46
CA VAL A 39 31.30 15.15 4.22
C VAL A 39 30.15 14.59 3.38
N ALA A 40 29.98 15.07 2.14
CA ALA A 40 28.91 14.61 1.26
C ALA A 40 29.00 13.10 0.96
N ILE A 41 30.21 12.61 0.65
CA ILE A 41 30.47 11.19 0.39
C ILE A 41 30.27 10.36 1.67
N GLY A 42 30.70 10.87 2.83
CA GLY A 42 30.49 10.21 4.11
C GLY A 42 29.00 10.01 4.44
N LEU A 43 28.19 11.05 4.21
CA LEU A 43 26.73 10.97 4.38
C LEU A 43 26.09 9.99 3.40
N ALA A 44 26.51 9.99 2.14
CA ALA A 44 26.04 9.00 1.16
C ALA A 44 26.39 7.57 1.58
N GLY A 45 27.61 7.35 2.08
CA GLY A 45 28.04 6.06 2.61
C GLY A 45 27.21 5.60 3.81
N LEU A 46 26.95 6.50 4.75
CA LEU A 46 26.08 6.23 5.90
C LEU A 46 24.64 5.89 5.45
N PHE A 47 24.12 6.60 4.45
CA PHE A 47 22.80 6.31 3.89
C PHE A 47 22.75 4.93 3.23
N CYS A 48 23.78 4.53 2.49
CA CYS A 48 23.89 3.18 1.93
C CYS A 48 23.93 2.10 3.03
N LEU A 49 24.70 2.32 4.10
CA LEU A 49 24.73 1.41 5.25
C LEU A 49 23.35 1.26 5.90
N ALA A 50 22.69 2.38 6.18
CA ALA A 50 21.35 2.39 6.76
C ALA A 50 20.34 1.69 5.83
N GLY A 51 20.37 1.98 4.53
CA GLY A 51 19.52 1.36 3.53
C GLY A 51 19.68 -0.16 3.47
N GLY A 52 20.91 -0.68 3.53
CA GLY A 52 21.18 -2.13 3.54
C GLY A 52 20.60 -2.87 4.75
N ILE A 53 20.46 -2.19 5.89
CA ILE A 53 19.89 -2.74 7.13
C ILE A 53 18.36 -2.63 7.14
N LEU A 54 17.83 -1.52 6.62
CA LEU A 54 16.41 -1.15 6.72
C LEU A 54 15.54 -1.64 5.55
N LEU A 55 16.10 -1.83 4.35
CA LEU A 55 15.32 -2.05 3.11
C LEU A 55 15.42 -3.47 2.52
N GLY A 56 15.91 -4.45 3.30
CA GLY A 56 16.26 -5.79 2.79
C GLY A 56 15.27 -6.93 3.08
N GLY A 57 14.08 -6.64 3.60
CA GLY A 57 13.12 -7.69 3.98
C GLY A 57 12.40 -8.30 2.77
N HIS A 58 12.32 -9.63 2.74
CA HIS A 58 11.44 -10.36 1.85
C HIS A 58 10.73 -11.51 2.58
N ALA A 59 9.49 -11.77 2.21
CA ALA A 59 8.70 -12.85 2.76
C ALA A 59 7.65 -13.32 1.74
N PRO A 60 7.29 -14.60 1.71
CA PRO A 60 6.14 -15.06 0.94
C PRO A 60 4.85 -14.50 1.56
N CYS A 61 3.92 -14.09 0.72
CA CYS A 61 2.59 -13.68 1.12
C CYS A 61 1.90 -14.83 1.87
N PRO A 62 1.31 -14.59 3.06
CA PRO A 62 0.70 -15.65 3.86
C PRO A 62 -0.57 -16.25 3.23
N THR A 63 -1.14 -15.59 2.20
CA THR A 63 -2.33 -16.07 1.48
C THR A 63 -1.97 -16.82 0.20
N CYS A 64 -1.17 -16.22 -0.70
CA CYS A 64 -0.87 -16.81 -2.02
C CYS A 64 0.57 -17.35 -2.18
N GLY A 65 1.46 -17.11 -1.22
CA GLY A 65 2.87 -17.53 -1.29
C GLY A 65 3.78 -16.65 -2.15
N GLU A 66 3.26 -15.66 -2.85
CA GLU A 66 4.07 -14.77 -3.71
C GLU A 66 5.10 -13.98 -2.91
N THR A 67 6.32 -13.84 -3.43
CA THR A 67 7.40 -13.18 -2.69
C THR A 67 7.21 -11.67 -2.68
N LEU A 68 6.98 -11.13 -1.50
CA LEU A 68 6.90 -9.70 -1.24
C LEU A 68 8.31 -9.17 -0.96
N ALA A 69 8.76 -8.20 -1.75
CA ALA A 69 10.05 -7.53 -1.59
C ALA A 69 9.90 -6.17 -0.88
N TYR A 70 11.02 -5.61 -0.42
CA TYR A 70 11.10 -4.28 0.20
C TYR A 70 10.23 -4.09 1.44
N LEU A 71 10.03 -5.17 2.19
CA LEU A 71 9.35 -5.12 3.49
C LEU A 71 10.28 -4.39 4.46
N SER A 72 10.02 -3.11 4.72
CA SER A 72 10.76 -2.40 5.76
C SER A 72 10.22 -2.83 7.12
N SER A 73 11.11 -3.07 8.07
CA SER A 73 10.73 -3.32 9.48
C SER A 73 10.07 -2.11 10.14
N VAL A 74 10.03 -0.97 9.44
CA VAL A 74 9.49 0.32 9.85
C VAL A 74 8.13 0.58 9.19
N MET A 75 7.58 -0.34 8.38
CA MET A 75 6.20 -0.22 7.91
C MET A 75 5.25 -0.39 9.10
N THR A 76 4.88 0.74 9.70
CA THR A 76 3.87 0.86 10.76
C THR A 76 2.45 0.95 10.19
N THR A 77 2.27 0.80 8.87
CA THR A 77 0.94 0.70 8.27
C THR A 77 0.28 -0.61 8.71
N THR A 78 -0.88 -0.50 9.35
CA THR A 78 -1.60 -1.60 10.00
C THR A 78 -2.04 -2.71 9.03
N TYR A 79 -2.27 -2.38 7.75
CA TYR A 79 -2.59 -3.37 6.72
C TYR A 79 -1.92 -3.01 5.41
N ASN A 80 -1.27 -3.99 4.80
CA ASN A 80 -0.64 -3.88 3.48
C ASN A 80 -1.32 -4.86 2.54
N LYS A 81 -1.42 -4.49 1.26
CA LYS A 81 -2.09 -5.29 0.24
C LYS A 81 -1.06 -6.05 -0.58
N CYS A 82 -1.29 -7.34 -0.81
CA CYS A 82 -0.46 -8.15 -1.68
C CYS A 82 -0.71 -7.78 -3.15
N PRO A 83 0.33 -7.42 -3.94
CA PRO A 83 0.16 -7.09 -5.35
C PRO A 83 -0.25 -8.30 -6.21
N GLY A 84 0.06 -9.52 -5.73
CA GLY A 84 -0.23 -10.79 -6.39
C GLY A 84 -1.68 -11.21 -6.32
N CYS A 85 -2.15 -11.51 -5.10
CA CYS A 85 -3.52 -11.98 -4.87
C CYS A 85 -4.50 -10.86 -4.48
N GLY A 86 -4.01 -9.65 -4.24
CA GLY A 86 -4.81 -8.53 -3.76
C GLY A 86 -5.17 -8.58 -2.27
N ASP A 87 -4.84 -9.65 -1.54
CA ASP A 87 -5.25 -9.85 -0.16
C ASP A 87 -4.47 -8.99 0.85
N TYR A 88 -5.11 -8.67 1.97
CA TYR A 88 -4.47 -7.87 3.01
C TYR A 88 -3.70 -8.74 4.00
N PHE A 89 -2.58 -8.21 4.46
CA PHE A 89 -1.75 -8.80 5.51
C PHE A 89 -1.25 -7.69 6.44
N ARG A 90 -0.89 -8.07 7.66
CA ARG A 90 -0.23 -7.16 8.62
C ARG A 90 1.21 -7.61 8.85
N CYS A 91 2.10 -6.63 9.01
CA CYS A 91 3.48 -6.86 9.45
C CYS A 91 3.57 -6.49 10.94
N GLU A 92 3.79 -7.48 11.80
CA GLU A 92 3.99 -7.29 13.24
C GLU A 92 5.28 -7.97 13.66
N ALA A 93 6.18 -7.24 14.33
CA ALA A 93 7.44 -7.78 14.86
C ALA A 93 8.30 -8.57 13.84
N GLY A 94 8.24 -8.22 12.55
CA GLY A 94 8.99 -8.92 11.50
C GLY A 94 8.35 -10.22 11.02
N GLU A 95 7.08 -10.44 11.34
CA GLU A 95 6.25 -11.52 10.81
C GLU A 95 5.12 -10.93 9.96
N LEU A 96 4.83 -11.57 8.83
CA LEU A 96 3.63 -11.31 8.07
C LEU A 96 2.53 -12.26 8.53
N ARG A 97 1.38 -11.68 8.86
CA ARG A 97 0.18 -12.42 9.27
C ARG A 97 -0.96 -12.10 8.31
N ALA A 98 -1.61 -13.14 7.82
CA ALA A 98 -2.87 -12.99 7.09
C ALA A 98 -3.93 -12.38 8.01
N ILE A 99 -4.77 -11.51 7.46
CA ILE A 99 -5.89 -10.93 8.21
C ILE A 99 -6.99 -11.97 8.32
N ALA A 100 -7.48 -12.19 9.55
CA ALA A 100 -8.57 -13.13 9.78
C ALA A 100 -9.82 -12.71 8.98
N PRO A 101 -10.63 -13.63 8.43
CA PRO A 101 -11.80 -13.27 7.63
C PRO A 101 -12.82 -12.44 8.40
N ASP A 102 -12.98 -12.67 9.70
CA ASP A 102 -13.89 -11.97 10.61
C ASP A 102 -13.31 -10.68 11.21
N HIS A 103 -12.08 -10.31 10.82
CA HIS A 103 -11.42 -9.12 11.32
C HIS A 103 -12.16 -7.83 10.92
N VAL A 104 -12.26 -6.90 11.87
CA VAL A 104 -12.82 -5.56 11.68
C VAL A 104 -11.76 -4.54 12.06
N ALA A 105 -11.37 -3.68 11.13
CA ALA A 105 -10.43 -2.59 11.38
C ALA A 105 -11.12 -1.42 12.13
N ASP A 106 -10.36 -0.72 12.98
CA ASP A 106 -10.86 0.45 13.72
C ASP A 106 -11.31 1.58 12.80
N GLU A 107 -10.64 1.72 11.65
CA GLU A 107 -10.98 2.67 10.58
C GLU A 107 -11.15 1.94 9.24
N PRO A 108 -11.85 2.53 8.25
CA PRO A 108 -11.98 1.93 6.93
C PRO A 108 -10.61 1.91 6.22
N GLN A 109 -9.93 0.76 6.25
CA GLN A 109 -8.57 0.60 5.72
C GLN A 109 -8.48 -0.43 4.58
N PHE A 110 -9.50 -1.27 4.38
CA PHE A 110 -9.53 -2.21 3.27
C PHE A 110 -10.06 -1.52 2.01
N SER A 111 -9.17 -1.12 1.12
CA SER A 111 -9.46 -0.43 -0.13
C SER A 111 -9.91 -1.41 -1.22
N ILE A 112 -11.08 -1.12 -1.80
CA ILE A 112 -11.69 -1.88 -2.89
C ILE A 112 -11.78 -0.96 -4.12
N PRO A 113 -11.09 -1.27 -5.23
CA PRO A 113 -11.30 -0.56 -6.48
C PRO A 113 -12.75 -0.72 -6.95
N LEU A 114 -13.41 0.39 -7.29
CA LEU A 114 -14.79 0.38 -7.78
C LEU A 114 -14.81 0.42 -9.32
N PRO A 115 -15.04 -0.71 -10.01
CA PRO A 115 -15.35 -0.68 -11.43
C PRO A 115 -16.74 -0.08 -11.67
N GLU A 116 -17.00 0.37 -12.91
CA GLU A 116 -18.30 0.95 -13.31
C GLU A 116 -19.49 0.04 -13.00
N SER A 117 -19.27 -1.28 -13.08
CA SER A 117 -20.23 -2.32 -12.69
C SER A 117 -19.62 -3.18 -11.59
N SER A 118 -20.03 -2.93 -10.34
CA SER A 118 -19.67 -3.76 -9.19
C SER A 118 -20.92 -4.32 -8.51
N VAL A 119 -20.83 -5.58 -8.09
CA VAL A 119 -21.84 -6.24 -7.28
C VAL A 119 -21.46 -6.10 -5.81
N MET A 120 -22.31 -5.44 -5.02
CA MET A 120 -22.10 -5.32 -3.58
C MET A 120 -22.51 -6.61 -2.87
N PRO A 121 -21.67 -7.17 -1.98
CA PRO A 121 -22.04 -8.35 -1.21
C PRO A 121 -23.18 -8.04 -0.23
N GLY A 122 -23.99 -9.04 0.12
CA GLY A 122 -25.09 -8.89 1.09
C GLY A 122 -24.64 -8.77 2.56
N LEU A 123 -23.44 -8.24 2.81
CA LEU A 123 -22.82 -8.13 4.13
C LEU A 123 -22.67 -6.66 4.54
N CYS A 124 -22.66 -6.39 5.84
CA CYS A 124 -22.43 -5.06 6.38
C CYS A 124 -20.97 -4.65 6.18
N CYS A 125 -20.74 -3.49 5.58
CA CYS A 125 -19.40 -2.95 5.35
C CYS A 125 -18.59 -2.66 6.64
N HIS A 126 -19.26 -2.56 7.80
CA HIS A 126 -18.61 -2.35 9.10
C HIS A 126 -18.18 -3.68 9.73
N CYS A 127 -19.11 -4.60 9.98
CA CYS A 127 -18.87 -5.80 10.80
C CYS A 127 -18.94 -7.13 10.05
N GLY A 128 -19.34 -7.13 8.76
CA GLY A 128 -19.48 -8.37 7.97
C GLY A 128 -20.73 -9.20 8.25
N ALA A 129 -21.61 -8.80 9.19
CA ALA A 129 -22.90 -9.46 9.41
C ALA A 129 -23.87 -9.25 8.23
N PRO A 130 -24.93 -10.06 8.07
CA PRO A 130 -25.92 -9.86 7.01
C PRO A 130 -26.48 -8.43 7.00
N ALA A 131 -26.52 -7.83 5.82
CA ALA A 131 -27.04 -6.47 5.66
C ALA A 131 -28.56 -6.46 5.72
N SER A 132 -29.12 -5.53 6.49
CA SER A 132 -30.56 -5.27 6.58
C SER A 132 -30.97 -3.99 5.88
N GLU A 133 -30.02 -3.10 5.62
CA GLU A 133 -30.22 -1.75 5.11
C GLU A 133 -29.15 -1.41 4.07
N ARG A 134 -29.39 -0.32 3.32
CA ARG A 134 -28.42 0.27 2.40
C ARG A 134 -28.23 1.75 2.73
N ARG A 135 -27.02 2.24 2.53
CA ARG A 135 -26.69 3.65 2.70
C ARG A 135 -25.97 4.21 1.51
N THR A 136 -26.38 5.41 1.12
CA THR A 136 -25.73 6.16 0.06
C THR A 136 -24.53 6.91 0.62
N LEU A 137 -23.34 6.57 0.14
CA LEU A 137 -22.12 7.34 0.32
C LEU A 137 -21.95 8.26 -0.88
N SER A 138 -21.56 9.51 -0.64
CA SER A 138 -21.34 10.49 -1.70
C SER A 138 -19.90 11.00 -1.65
N LEU A 139 -19.24 11.04 -2.79
CA LEU A 139 -17.90 11.61 -2.95
C LEU A 139 -17.96 12.77 -3.96
N GLY A 140 -17.59 13.96 -3.50
CA GLY A 140 -17.39 15.12 -4.36
C GLY A 140 -16.12 14.95 -5.20
N ILE A 141 -16.28 15.00 -6.50
CA ILE A 141 -15.22 14.86 -7.50
C ILE A 141 -15.07 16.19 -8.21
N ARG A 142 -13.88 16.79 -8.13
CA ARG A 142 -13.51 17.88 -9.03
C ARG A 142 -12.88 17.31 -10.27
N LEU A 143 -13.50 17.59 -11.41
CA LEU A 143 -12.97 17.29 -12.73
C LEU A 143 -12.29 18.56 -13.25
N VAL A 144 -10.98 18.46 -13.45
CA VAL A 144 -10.19 19.49 -14.14
C VAL A 144 -10.03 19.01 -15.57
N GLU A 145 -10.84 19.54 -16.49
CA GLU A 145 -10.85 19.10 -17.89
C GLU A 145 -9.59 19.55 -18.65
N SER A 146 -8.94 20.63 -18.20
CA SER A 146 -7.68 21.11 -18.76
C SER A 146 -6.93 22.00 -17.76
N PRO A 147 -5.58 21.93 -17.68
CA PRO A 147 -4.79 22.86 -16.87
C PRO A 147 -4.93 24.32 -17.31
N ALA A 148 -5.41 24.59 -18.52
CA ALA A 148 -5.69 25.94 -19.02
C ALA A 148 -7.13 26.42 -18.76
N SER A 149 -8.01 25.56 -18.23
CA SER A 149 -9.40 25.92 -17.95
C SER A 149 -9.57 26.37 -16.50
N LEU A 150 -10.14 27.55 -16.30
CA LEU A 150 -10.50 28.10 -14.99
C LEU A 150 -11.83 27.55 -14.45
N THR A 151 -12.54 26.72 -15.23
CA THR A 151 -13.82 26.13 -14.81
C THR A 151 -13.61 24.70 -14.32
N ALA A 152 -13.65 24.51 -13.00
CA ALA A 152 -13.74 23.18 -12.41
C ALA A 152 -15.19 22.69 -12.45
N ARG A 153 -15.41 21.48 -12.95
CA ARG A 153 -16.74 20.84 -12.89
C ARG A 153 -16.79 19.97 -11.65
N GLU A 154 -17.80 20.19 -10.81
CA GLU A 154 -18.06 19.33 -9.65
C GLU A 154 -19.03 18.22 -10.08
N ALA A 155 -18.56 16.97 -9.97
CA ALA A 155 -19.38 15.78 -10.11
C ALA A 155 -19.54 15.15 -8.71
N THR A 156 -20.68 14.53 -8.42
CA THR A 156 -20.86 13.76 -7.18
C THR A 156 -21.03 12.30 -7.56
N LEU A 157 -20.13 11.46 -7.05
CA LEU A 157 -20.28 10.01 -7.15
C LEU A 157 -21.05 9.52 -5.94
N SER A 158 -22.23 8.93 -6.17
CA SER A 158 -23.05 8.34 -5.11
C SER A 158 -23.02 6.82 -5.23
N LEU A 159 -22.79 6.12 -4.13
CA LEU A 159 -22.73 4.66 -4.06
C LEU A 159 -23.58 4.14 -2.90
N GLU A 160 -24.46 3.19 -3.18
CA GLU A 160 -25.17 2.46 -2.13
C GLU A 160 -24.31 1.32 -1.57
N VAL A 161 -24.07 1.35 -0.27
CA VAL A 161 -23.29 0.33 0.45
C VAL A 161 -24.19 -0.38 1.47
N PRO A 162 -24.14 -1.72 1.54
CA PRO A 162 -24.95 -2.47 2.50
C PRO A 162 -24.45 -2.31 3.95
N CYS A 163 -25.39 -2.14 4.87
CA CYS A 163 -25.12 -2.05 6.31
C CYS A 163 -26.15 -2.85 7.13
N CYS A 164 -25.78 -3.20 8.37
CA CYS A 164 -26.73 -3.72 9.35
C CYS A 164 -27.34 -2.56 10.15
N GLY A 165 -28.50 -2.77 10.79
CA GLY A 165 -29.16 -1.74 11.59
C GLY A 165 -28.37 -1.19 12.80
N ARG A 166 -27.22 -1.78 13.15
CA ARG A 166 -26.34 -1.31 14.25
C ARG A 166 -25.23 -0.36 13.80
N HIS A 167 -24.80 -0.42 12.55
CA HIS A 167 -23.60 0.29 12.09
C HIS A 167 -23.90 1.18 10.90
N GLN A 168 -23.34 2.39 10.92
CA GLN A 168 -23.64 3.45 9.95
C GLN A 168 -22.39 4.01 9.26
N ASP A 169 -21.21 3.71 9.79
CA ASP A 169 -19.91 4.35 9.53
C ASP A 169 -18.81 3.34 9.13
N GLY A 170 -19.23 2.24 8.49
CA GLY A 170 -18.34 1.14 8.10
C GLY A 170 -17.53 1.35 6.83
N ALA A 171 -17.88 2.37 6.03
CA ALA A 171 -17.29 2.57 4.72
C ALA A 171 -17.08 4.05 4.38
N LYS A 172 -16.06 4.32 3.57
CA LYS A 172 -15.70 5.64 3.07
C LYS A 172 -15.30 5.54 1.60
N LEU A 173 -15.83 6.45 0.77
CA LEU A 173 -15.33 6.63 -0.60
C LEU A 173 -14.08 7.51 -0.57
N ASP A 174 -13.05 7.09 -1.30
CA ASP A 174 -11.78 7.81 -1.38
C ASP A 174 -11.21 7.73 -2.79
N ARG A 175 -10.17 8.53 -3.06
CA ARG A 175 -9.38 8.48 -4.28
C ARG A 175 -7.97 8.09 -3.92
N GLU A 176 -7.53 6.97 -4.48
CA GLU A 176 -6.14 6.56 -4.37
C GLU A 176 -5.44 6.81 -5.69
N ALA A 177 -4.16 7.21 -5.61
CA ALA A 177 -3.31 7.14 -6.78
C ALA A 177 -3.33 5.68 -7.28
N PRO A 178 -3.37 5.44 -8.60
CA PRO A 178 -3.31 4.08 -9.11
C PRO A 178 -2.11 3.40 -8.47
N GLU A 179 -2.32 2.20 -7.89
CA GLU A 179 -1.24 1.41 -7.31
C GLU A 179 -0.18 1.29 -8.41
N LYS A 180 0.95 1.99 -8.23
CA LYS A 180 2.10 1.82 -9.12
C LYS A 180 2.50 0.37 -8.94
N LYS A 181 2.09 -0.50 -9.87
CA LYS A 181 2.86 -1.71 -10.13
C LYS A 181 4.26 -1.20 -10.45
N LEU A 182 5.17 -1.35 -9.49
CA LEU A 182 6.58 -1.09 -9.67
C LEU A 182 7.14 -2.22 -10.54
N ASP A 183 6.61 -2.33 -11.75
CA ASP A 183 7.17 -3.18 -12.79
C ASP A 183 8.38 -2.40 -13.32
N PHE A 184 9.52 -2.54 -12.63
CA PHE A 184 10.77 -1.85 -12.95
C PHE A 184 11.28 -2.17 -14.37
N GLU A 185 10.70 -3.15 -15.06
CA GLU A 185 11.08 -3.55 -16.42
C GLU A 185 10.36 -2.81 -17.54
N ASN A 186 9.32 -2.00 -17.29
CA ASN A 186 8.62 -1.25 -18.35
C ASN A 186 8.41 0.22 -18.00
N LEU A 187 9.51 0.99 -17.92
CA LEU A 187 9.51 2.44 -17.78
C LEU A 187 9.23 3.18 -19.11
N VAL A 188 8.37 2.65 -19.97
CA VAL A 188 7.87 3.34 -21.17
C VAL A 188 6.50 2.77 -21.48
N VAL A 189 5.40 3.44 -21.07
CA VAL A 189 4.13 3.61 -21.81
C VAL A 189 3.22 4.50 -20.94
N GLY A 190 2.62 5.52 -21.55
CA GLY A 190 1.75 6.50 -20.89
C GLY A 190 0.45 5.90 -20.39
N VAL A 191 0.48 5.31 -19.18
CA VAL A 191 -0.73 4.98 -18.42
C VAL A 191 -1.30 6.30 -17.90
N ARG A 192 -2.58 6.59 -18.21
CA ARG A 192 -3.29 7.70 -17.60
C ARG A 192 -3.22 7.54 -16.09
N ASN A 193 -2.54 8.46 -15.40
CA ASN A 193 -2.42 8.51 -13.94
C ASN A 193 -3.74 8.99 -13.29
N ASP A 194 -4.87 8.57 -13.84
CA ASP A 194 -6.16 8.98 -13.32
C ASP A 194 -6.35 8.31 -11.95
N PRO A 195 -6.68 9.07 -10.90
CA PRO A 195 -6.92 8.50 -9.58
C PRO A 195 -8.06 7.49 -9.65
N VAL A 196 -7.88 6.34 -9.02
CA VAL A 196 -8.89 5.29 -8.96
C VAL A 196 -9.80 5.58 -7.78
N THR A 197 -11.10 5.57 -8.02
CA THR A 197 -12.07 5.61 -6.93
C THR A 197 -12.05 4.28 -6.19
N VAL A 198 -11.82 4.36 -4.88
CA VAL A 198 -11.81 3.19 -4.00
C VAL A 198 -12.90 3.32 -2.94
N LEU A 199 -13.52 2.19 -2.59
CA LEU A 199 -14.35 2.04 -1.42
C LEU A 199 -13.48 1.46 -0.30
N LYS A 200 -13.23 2.24 0.74
CA LYS A 200 -12.57 1.76 1.96
C LYS A 200 -13.60 1.20 2.91
N VAL A 201 -13.38 -0.01 3.41
CA VAL A 201 -14.28 -0.68 4.37
C VAL A 201 -13.53 -1.14 5.62
N ARG A 202 -14.26 -1.33 6.72
CA ARG A 202 -13.71 -1.85 7.98
C ARG A 202 -13.70 -3.37 8.05
N SER A 203 -14.71 -4.03 7.48
CA SER A 203 -14.84 -5.50 7.54
C SER A 203 -14.00 -6.20 6.48
N HIS A 204 -13.10 -7.09 6.91
CA HIS A 204 -12.35 -7.95 6.00
C HIS A 204 -13.27 -8.97 5.30
N ALA A 205 -14.28 -9.50 6.00
CA ALA A 205 -15.29 -10.39 5.41
C ALA A 205 -16.03 -9.73 4.24
N PHE A 206 -16.42 -8.46 4.40
CA PHE A 206 -17.03 -7.68 3.31
C PHE A 206 -16.08 -7.56 2.12
N TYR A 207 -14.82 -7.19 2.39
CA TYR A 207 -13.79 -7.08 1.36
C TYR A 207 -13.60 -8.38 0.57
N LEU A 208 -13.48 -9.51 1.26
CA LEU A 208 -13.31 -10.83 0.64
C LEU A 208 -14.55 -11.20 -0.20
N ALA A 209 -15.76 -11.00 0.33
CA ALA A 209 -17.00 -11.29 -0.37
C ALA A 209 -17.18 -10.40 -1.61
N PHE A 210 -16.82 -9.12 -1.53
CA PHE A 210 -16.82 -8.23 -2.68
C PHE A 210 -15.84 -8.72 -3.75
N ARG A 211 -14.61 -9.07 -3.36
CA ARG A 211 -13.61 -9.58 -4.29
C ARG A 211 -14.11 -10.82 -5.01
N GLU A 212 -14.67 -11.77 -4.26
CA GLU A 212 -15.22 -13.01 -4.83
C GLU A 212 -16.36 -12.73 -5.81
N ALA A 213 -17.31 -11.87 -5.44
CA ALA A 213 -18.45 -11.53 -6.29
C ALA A 213 -18.07 -10.80 -7.59
N ASN A 214 -16.86 -10.23 -7.66
CA ASN A 214 -16.39 -9.42 -8.78
C ASN A 214 -15.13 -9.97 -9.46
N LYS A 215 -14.74 -11.24 -9.20
CA LYS A 215 -13.73 -11.94 -10.00
C LYS A 215 -14.28 -12.12 -11.41
N LYS A 216 -13.76 -11.35 -12.37
CA LYS A 216 -14.00 -11.55 -13.81
C LYS A 216 -12.84 -12.32 -14.43
#